data_AF-F8IFE3-F1
#
_entry.id   AF-F8IFE3-F1
#
_cell.length_a   1.000
_cell.length_b   1.000
_cell.length_c   1.000
_cell.angle_alpha   90.00
_cell.angle_beta   90.00
_cell.angle_gamma   90.00
#
_symmetry.space_group_name_H-M   'P 1'
#
loop_
_entity.id
_entity.type
_entity.pdbx_description
1 polymer ?
#
loop_
_entity_poly.entity_id
_entity_poly.type
_entity_poly.pdbx_seq_one_letter_code
_entity_poly.pdbx_strand_id
1 'polypeptide(L)' 'MEPPFETVIFTQADEARNELMMRELKEAVERSQIRVVDIRRYRDQLIVTFRRLSS' A
#
# COMPACT_ATOMS: atom_id res chain seq x y z
N MET A 1 16.13 2.49 14.89
CA MET A 1 14.66 2.48 15.09
C MET A 1 14.06 1.78 13.90
N GLU A 2 13.16 0.82 14.08
CA GLU A 2 12.45 0.21 12.95
C GLU A 2 11.51 1.24 12.31
N PRO A 3 11.45 1.33 10.97
CA PRO A 3 10.52 2.23 10.31
C PRO A 3 9.06 1.86 10.66
N PRO A 4 8.19 2.86 10.89
CA PRO A 4 6.80 2.60 11.25
C PRO A 4 6.06 1.89 10.11
N PHE A 5 5.02 1.15 10.48
CA PHE A 5 4.08 0.59 9.51
C PHE A 5 3.20 1.72 8.94
N GLU A 6 3.03 1.71 7.62
CA GLU A 6 2.16 2.61 6.87
C GLU A 6 0.96 1.82 6.33
N THR A 7 -0.19 2.48 6.17
CA THR A 7 -1.42 1.86 5.66
C THR A 7 -2.02 2.72 4.55
N VAL A 8 -2.36 2.10 3.43
CA VAL A 8 -3.13 2.70 2.33
C VAL A 8 -4.47 1.99 2.23
N ILE A 9 -5.53 2.77 2.02
CA ILE A 9 -6.90 2.27 1.90
C ILE A 9 -7.42 2.64 0.52
N PHE A 10 -7.79 1.63 -0.25
CA PHE A 10 -8.45 1.77 -1.54
C PHE A 10 -9.95 1.61 -1.35
N THR A 11 -10.76 2.52 -1.88
CA THR A 11 -12.23 2.47 -1.77
C THR A 11 -12.88 2.56 -3.15
N GLN A 12 -14.04 1.94 -3.35
CA GLN A 12 -14.71 1.97 -4.67
C GLN A 12 -15.13 3.38 -5.12
N ALA A 13 -15.23 4.35 -4.21
CA ALA A 13 -15.59 5.73 -4.56
C ALA A 13 -14.52 6.45 -5.40
N ASP A 14 -13.26 6.01 -5.34
CA ASP A 14 -12.10 6.73 -5.90
C ASP A 14 -11.28 5.87 -6.88
N GLU A 15 -11.91 5.23 -7.85
CA GLU A 15 -11.25 4.27 -8.77
C GLU A 15 -10.00 4.85 -9.48
N ALA A 16 -10.08 6.06 -10.04
CA ALA A 16 -8.96 6.68 -10.75
C ALA A 16 -7.75 6.93 -9.82
N ARG A 17 -8.01 7.32 -8.56
CA ARG A 17 -6.96 7.49 -7.55
C ARG A 17 -6.40 6.14 -7.13
N ASN A 18 -7.25 5.12 -7.00
CA ASN A 18 -6.80 3.77 -6.65
C ASN A 18 -5.85 3.20 -7.68
N GLU A 19 -6.12 3.40 -8.97
CA GLU A 19 -5.23 2.94 -10.03
C GLU A 19 -3.83 3.56 -9.91
N LEU A 20 -3.76 4.87 -9.67
CA LEU A 20 -2.49 5.57 -9.46
C LEU A 20 -1.75 5.04 -8.23
N MET A 21 -2.43 4.99 -7.08
CA MET A 21 -1.83 4.52 -5.83
C MET A 21 -1.39 3.05 -5.92
N MET A 22 -2.11 2.21 -6.68
CA MET A 22 -1.74 0.81 -6.89
C MET A 22 -0.48 0.71 -7.76
N ARG A 23 -0.33 1.54 -8.80
CA ARG A 23 0.89 1.62 -9.60
C ARG A 23 2.08 2.04 -8.74
N GLU A 24 1.94 3.09 -7.95
CA GLU A 24 3.00 3.57 -7.05
C GLU A 24 3.41 2.52 -6.02
N LEU A 25 2.44 1.84 -5.41
CA LEU A 25 2.70 0.78 -4.45
C LEU A 25 3.44 -0.38 -5.11
N LYS A 26 3.02 -0.77 -6.31
CA LYS A 26 3.67 -1.83 -7.10
C LYS A 26 5.11 -1.46 -7.45
N GLU A 27 5.36 -0.25 -7.96
CA GLU A 27 6.70 0.22 -8.27
C GLU A 27 7.61 0.25 -7.03
N ALA A 28 7.07 0.68 -5.88
CA ALA A 28 7.84 0.70 -4.63
C ALA A 28 8.19 -0.71 -4.13
N VAL A 29 7.32 -1.70 -4.34
CA VAL A 29 7.62 -3.12 -4.06
C VAL A 29 8.68 -3.65 -5.01
N GLU A 30 8.55 -3.40 -6.32
CA GLU A 30 9.50 -3.84 -7.34
C GLU A 30 10.90 -3.23 -7.12
N ARG A 31 10.96 -1.97 -6.70
CA ARG A 31 12.21 -1.28 -6.33
C ARG A 31 12.74 -1.67 -4.95
N SER A 32 12.09 -2.60 -4.25
CA SER A 32 12.46 -3.03 -2.90
C SER A 32 12.53 -1.87 -1.89
N GLN A 33 11.73 -0.82 -2.09
CA GLN A 33 11.64 0.34 -1.19
C GLN A 33 10.63 0.10 -0.05
N ILE A 34 9.65 -0.78 -0.28
CA ILE A 34 8.68 -1.19 0.72
C ILE A 34 8.50 -2.71 0.73
N ARG A 35 8.03 -3.23 1.85
CA ARG A 35 7.52 -4.59 1.98
C ARG A 35 6.08 -4.54 2.48
N VAL A 36 5.16 -5.08 1.70
CA VAL A 36 3.78 -5.31 2.15
C VAL A 36 3.79 -6.38 3.24
N VAL A 37 3.13 -6.09 4.36
CA VAL A 37 3.07 -6.97 5.54
C VAL A 37 1.68 -7.54 5.79
N ASP A 38 0.64 -6.85 5.32
CA ASP A 38 -0.74 -7.27 5.49
C ASP A 38 -1.64 -6.68 4.39
N ILE A 39 -2.62 -7.47 3.95
CA ILE A 39 -3.65 -7.05 3.00
C ILE A 39 -4.99 -7.55 3.54
N ARG A 40 -5.89 -6.62 3.86
CA ARG A 40 -7.22 -6.92 4.36
C ARG A 40 -8.28 -6.30 3.48
N ARG A 41 -9.33 -7.08 3.21
CA ARG A 41 -10.55 -6.56 2.59
C ARG A 41 -11.61 -6.38 3.67
N TYR A 42 -12.16 -5.18 3.78
CA TYR A 42 -13.24 -4.89 4.69
C TYR A 42 -14.31 -4.08 3.97
N ARG A 43 -15.51 -4.69 3.81
CA ARG A 43 -16.61 -4.14 3.01
C ARG A 43 -16.14 -3.77 1.58
N ASP A 44 -16.25 -2.50 1.22
CA ASP A 44 -15.89 -1.86 -0.05
C ASP A 44 -14.45 -1.34 -0.07
N GLN A 45 -13.66 -1.67 0.96
CA GLN A 45 -12.29 -1.19 1.12
C GLN A 45 -11.26 -2.32 1.02
N LEU A 46 -10.14 -2.03 0.35
CA LEU A 46 -8.92 -2.82 0.40
C LEU A 46 -7.87 -2.04 1.20
N ILE A 47 -7.44 -2.60 2.31
CA ILE A 47 -6.49 -2.01 3.24
C ILE A 47 -5.16 -2.73 3.06
N VAL A 48 -4.13 -1.99 2.67
CA VAL A 48 -2.78 -2.53 2.45
C VAL A 48 -1.84 -1.89 3.46
N THR A 49 -1.23 -2.72 4.31
CA THR A 49 -0.23 -2.29 5.29
C THR A 49 1.15 -2.68 4.80
N PHE A 50 2.11 -1.76 4.85
CA PHE A 50 3.48 -1.99 4.44
C PHE A 50 4.46 -1.32 5.40
N ARG A 51 5.73 -1.68 5.29
CA ARG A 51 6.85 -0.97 5.94
C ARG A 51 7.84 -0.51 4.88
N ARG A 52 8.48 0.63 5.12
CA ARG A 52 9.62 1.08 4.31
C ARG A 52 10.81 0.18 4.60
N LEU A 53 11.54 -0.17 3.56
CA LEU A 53 12.85 -0.77 3.67
C LEU A 53 13.83 0.40 3.56
N SER A 54 14.29 0.90 4.70
CA SER A 54 15.33 1.92 4.74
C SER A 54 16.57 1.38 4.02
N SER A 55 17.02 2.12 2.99
CA SER A 55 18.32 1.91 2.34
C SER A 55 19.47 1.96 3.34
#